data_AF-A0A124ID63-F1
#
_entry.id   AF-A0A124ID63-F1
#
_cell.length_a   1.000
_cell.length_b   1.000
_cell.length_c   1.000
_cell.angle_alpha   90.00
_cell.angle_beta   90.00
_cell.angle_gamma   90.00
#
_symmetry.space_group_name_H-M   'P 1'
#
loop_
_entity.id
_entity.type
_entity.pdbx_description
1 polymer ?
#
loop_
_entity_poly.entity_id
_entity_poly.type
_entity_poly.pdbx_seq_one_letter_code
_entity_poly.pdbx_strand_id
1 'polypeptide(L)'
;MAKTYDFPSDLRAGQEELHQVRAELSALLKRLPWSVEPLDGFSDAGGWRKIERPASPGWTADEQAEVEKLRRREHELAVFVSCHRFWSEVAAEDRVEARTRLKHVHDTPPGEAD
;
A
#
# COMPACT_ATOMS: atom_id res chain seq x y z
N MET A 1 -7.68 -3.76 29.00
CA MET A 1 -8.36 -4.73 28.13
C MET A 1 -8.33 -4.18 26.71
N ALA A 2 -8.07 -5.01 25.71
CA ALA A 2 -8.03 -4.59 24.32
C ALA A 2 -9.47 -4.22 23.88
N LYS A 3 -9.70 -3.01 23.36
CA LYS A 3 -11.01 -2.55 22.89
C LYS A 3 -11.38 -3.25 21.58
N THR A 4 -12.36 -4.15 21.61
CA THR A 4 -12.83 -4.82 20.38
C THR A 4 -13.74 -3.86 19.61
N TYR A 5 -13.57 -3.80 18.29
CA TYR A 5 -14.40 -3.00 17.40
C TYR A 5 -15.10 -3.92 16.41
N ASP A 6 -16.42 -3.79 16.33
CA ASP A 6 -17.24 -4.55 15.38
C ASP A 6 -17.24 -3.82 14.03
N PHE A 7 -16.14 -3.93 13.29
CA PHE A 7 -16.01 -3.25 11.99
C PHE A 7 -17.09 -3.75 11.01
N PRO A 8 -17.78 -2.85 10.30
CA PRO A 8 -18.70 -3.22 9.24
C PRO A 8 -18.03 -4.09 8.14
N SER A 9 -18.79 -5.00 7.53
CA SER A 9 -18.25 -5.94 6.55
C SER A 9 -17.68 -5.26 5.31
N ASP A 10 -18.30 -4.17 4.86
CA ASP A 10 -17.83 -3.33 3.75
C ASP A 10 -16.50 -2.64 4.09
N LEU A 11 -16.35 -2.13 5.32
CA LEU A 11 -15.09 -1.57 5.80
C LEU A 11 -13.97 -2.62 5.87
N ARG A 12 -14.27 -3.84 6.34
CA ARG A 12 -13.30 -4.95 6.36
C ARG A 12 -12.88 -5.36 4.95
N ALA A 13 -13.84 -5.54 4.04
CA ALA A 13 -13.59 -5.88 2.65
C ALA A 13 -12.77 -4.79 1.93
N GLY A 14 -13.11 -3.51 2.13
CA GLY A 14 -12.36 -2.40 1.57
C GLY A 14 -10.93 -2.31 2.11
N GLN A 15 -10.72 -2.63 3.40
CA GLN A 15 -9.37 -2.73 3.96
C GLN A 15 -8.58 -3.91 3.37
N GLU A 16 -9.22 -5.07 3.18
CA GLU A 16 -8.60 -6.25 2.58
C GLU A 16 -8.12 -5.96 1.16
N GLU A 17 -9.02 -5.40 0.34
CA GLU A 17 -8.73 -5.05 -1.04
C GLU A 17 -7.61 -4.01 -1.11
N LEU A 18 -7.60 -3.03 -0.18
CA LEU A 18 -6.51 -2.04 -0.11
C LEU A 18 -5.16 -2.71 0.17
N HIS A 19 -5.11 -3.74 1.01
CA HIS A 19 -3.89 -4.51 1.24
C HIS A 19 -3.46 -5.30 0.00
N GLN A 20 -4.40 -5.96 -0.66
CA GLN A 20 -4.12 -6.72 -1.88
C GLN A 20 -3.58 -5.83 -3.00
N VAL A 21 -4.24 -4.69 -3.27
CA VAL A 21 -3.80 -3.73 -4.29
C VAL A 21 -2.41 -3.16 -3.98
N ARG A 22 -2.12 -2.87 -2.72
CA ARG A 22 -0.78 -2.41 -2.30
C ARG A 22 0.30 -3.48 -2.47
N ALA A 23 -0.04 -4.74 -2.17
CA ALA A 23 0.87 -5.86 -2.37
C ALA A 23 1.16 -6.07 -3.87
N GLU A 24 0.12 -6.03 -4.71
CA GLU A 24 0.24 -6.13 -6.17
C GLU A 24 1.06 -4.98 -6.75
N LEU A 25 0.75 -3.74 -6.37
CA LEU A 25 1.51 -2.55 -6.79
C LEU A 25 2.98 -2.65 -6.36
N SER A 26 3.25 -3.10 -5.13
CA SER A 26 4.63 -3.30 -4.66
C SER A 26 5.37 -4.37 -5.47
N ALA A 27 4.70 -5.49 -5.79
CA ALA A 27 5.27 -6.56 -6.59
C ALA A 27 5.57 -6.11 -8.03
N LEU A 28 4.65 -5.36 -8.64
CA LEU A 28 4.84 -4.75 -9.96
C LEU A 28 6.05 -3.80 -9.96
N LEU A 29 6.08 -2.83 -9.05
CA LEU A 29 7.17 -1.84 -8.96
C LEU A 29 8.54 -2.46 -8.70
N LYS A 30 8.62 -3.61 -8.03
CA LYS A 30 9.87 -4.37 -7.84
C LYS A 30 10.38 -5.02 -9.12
N ARG A 31 9.48 -5.38 -10.05
CA ARG A 31 9.81 -5.98 -11.35
C ARG A 31 10.24 -4.93 -12.37
N LEU A 32 9.62 -3.75 -12.31
CA LEU A 32 9.82 -2.70 -13.30
C LEU A 32 11.23 -2.09 -13.25
N PRO A 33 11.69 -1.49 -14.36
CA PRO A 33 12.89 -0.68 -14.37
C PRO A 33 12.84 0.40 -13.28
N TRP A 34 14.01 0.71 -12.69
CA TRP A 34 14.08 1.61 -11.54
C TRP A 34 13.71 3.07 -11.88
N SER A 35 13.75 3.43 -13.16
CA SER A 35 13.26 4.72 -13.67
C SER A 35 12.06 4.52 -14.59
N VAL A 36 11.10 5.43 -14.48
CA VAL A 36 9.93 5.53 -15.37
C VAL A 36 10.35 5.98 -16.77
N GLU A 37 11.20 6.99 -16.86
CA GLU A 37 11.75 7.45 -18.14
C GLU A 37 13.07 6.74 -18.45
N PRO A 38 13.46 6.62 -19.72
CA PRO A 38 14.79 6.19 -20.09
C PRO A 38 15.86 7.07 -19.41
N LEU A 39 16.80 6.46 -18.70
CA LEU A 39 17.89 7.16 -18.03
C LEU A 39 19.20 6.41 -18.21
N ASP A 40 20.27 7.14 -18.49
CA ASP A 40 21.61 6.58 -18.50
C ASP A 40 22.02 6.07 -17.10
N GLY A 41 22.89 5.06 -17.10
CA GLY A 41 23.50 4.59 -15.87
C GLY A 41 24.41 5.66 -15.29
N PHE A 42 24.48 5.73 -13.97
CA PHE A 42 25.37 6.67 -13.29
C PHE A 42 26.08 6.00 -12.11
N SER A 43 27.27 6.53 -11.81
CA SER A 43 28.04 6.19 -10.62
C SER A 43 28.54 7.49 -10.01
N ASP A 44 28.10 7.77 -8.79
CA ASP A 44 28.55 8.91 -8.00
C ASP A 44 29.24 8.43 -6.71
N ALA A 45 30.47 8.87 -6.50
CA ALA A 45 31.27 8.58 -5.30
C ALA A 45 31.64 9.85 -4.51
N GLY A 46 31.07 11.01 -4.85
CA GLY A 46 31.36 12.30 -4.20
C GLY A 46 30.64 12.50 -2.85
N GLY A 47 29.66 11.66 -2.52
CA GLY A 47 28.93 11.70 -1.26
C GLY A 47 29.51 10.79 -0.16
N TRP A 48 28.79 10.70 0.96
CA TRP A 48 29.17 9.84 2.11
C TRP A 48 29.15 8.33 1.80
N ARG A 49 28.51 7.92 0.69
CA ARG A 49 28.54 6.56 0.12
C ARG A 49 28.50 6.61 -1.40
N LYS A 50 29.16 5.65 -2.05
CA LYS A 50 29.03 5.43 -3.50
C LYS A 50 27.61 5.02 -3.84
N ILE A 51 27.01 5.67 -4.82
CA ILE A 51 25.71 5.33 -5.41
C ILE A 51 25.95 4.95 -6.85
N GLU A 52 25.47 3.78 -7.25
CA GLU A 52 25.58 3.28 -8.62
C GLU A 52 24.25 2.71 -9.07
N ARG A 53 23.83 3.07 -10.28
CA ARG A 53 22.62 2.56 -10.93
C ARG A 53 22.93 2.25 -12.41
N PRO A 54 22.53 1.07 -12.91
CA PRO A 54 22.65 0.77 -14.33
C PRO A 54 21.69 1.64 -15.16
N ALA A 55 21.91 1.72 -16.47
CA ALA A 55 20.96 2.38 -17.36
C ALA A 55 19.56 1.74 -17.23
N SER A 56 18.54 2.59 -17.21
CA SER A 56 17.14 2.19 -17.20
C SER A 56 16.52 2.45 -18.57
N PRO A 57 15.86 1.47 -19.19
CA PRO A 57 15.14 1.70 -20.44
C PRO A 57 13.85 2.53 -20.27
N GLY A 58 13.44 2.81 -19.03
CA GLY A 58 12.12 3.38 -18.75
C GLY A 58 11.02 2.31 -18.74
N TRP A 59 9.80 2.72 -18.40
CA TRP A 59 8.62 1.87 -18.44
C TRP A 59 8.00 1.93 -19.83
N THR A 60 7.44 0.81 -20.27
CA THR A 60 6.56 0.78 -21.42
C THR A 60 5.22 1.45 -21.10
N ALA A 61 4.46 1.84 -22.13
CA ALA A 61 3.13 2.42 -21.95
C ALA A 61 2.17 1.46 -21.22
N ASP A 62 2.27 0.15 -21.48
CA ASP A 62 1.44 -0.86 -20.83
C ASP A 62 1.78 -1.01 -19.34
N GLU A 63 3.08 -1.02 -18.99
CA GLU A 63 3.52 -1.05 -17.60
C GLU A 63 3.12 0.21 -16.84
N GLN A 64 3.23 1.37 -17.47
CA GLN A 64 2.75 2.63 -16.89
C GLN A 64 1.24 2.58 -16.66
N ALA A 65 0.46 2.10 -17.63
CA ALA A 65 -0.99 1.96 -17.51
C ALA A 65 -1.39 0.97 -16.40
N GLU A 66 -0.67 -0.14 -16.23
CA GLU A 66 -0.87 -1.11 -15.14
C GLU A 66 -0.65 -0.46 -13.77
N VAL A 67 0.46 0.29 -13.60
CA VAL A 67 0.76 1.04 -12.37
C VAL A 67 -0.31 2.09 -12.09
N GLU A 68 -0.72 2.86 -13.10
CA GLU A 68 -1.74 3.92 -12.95
C GLU A 68 -3.10 3.35 -12.55
N LYS A 69 -3.49 2.21 -13.13
CA LYS A 69 -4.72 1.50 -12.76
C LYS A 69 -4.68 1.10 -11.28
N LEU A 70 -3.58 0.49 -10.82
CA LEU A 70 -3.43 0.07 -9.43
C LEU A 70 -3.39 1.27 -8.47
N ARG A 71 -2.67 2.34 -8.81
CA ARG A 71 -2.63 3.57 -7.99
C ARG A 71 -3.99 4.25 -7.87
N ARG A 72 -4.78 4.27 -8.96
CA ARG A 72 -6.15 4.79 -8.94
C ARG A 72 -7.03 3.97 -8.00
N ARG A 73 -6.96 2.64 -8.09
CA ARG A 73 -7.71 1.75 -7.21
C ARG A 73 -7.28 1.88 -5.75
N GLU A 74 -5.97 1.95 -5.49
CA GLU A 74 -5.42 2.20 -4.16
C GLU A 74 -5.98 3.51 -3.58
N HIS A 75 -6.01 4.58 -4.37
CA HIS A 75 -6.52 5.87 -3.95
C HIS A 75 -8.02 5.82 -3.61
N GLU A 76 -8.84 5.22 -4.47
CA GLU A 76 -10.28 5.03 -4.21
C GLU A 76 -10.53 4.27 -2.90
N LEU A 77 -9.82 3.17 -2.68
CA LEU A 77 -9.93 2.36 -1.47
C LEU A 77 -9.43 3.11 -0.23
N ALA A 78 -8.32 3.85 -0.35
CA ALA A 78 -7.80 4.67 0.74
C ALA A 78 -8.80 5.75 1.17
N VAL A 79 -9.48 6.39 0.21
CA VAL A 79 -10.56 7.36 0.48
C VAL A 79 -11.76 6.66 1.12
N PHE A 80 -12.23 5.55 0.54
CA PHE A 80 -13.35 4.78 1.06
C PHE A 80 -13.13 4.37 2.53
N VAL A 81 -11.99 3.75 2.83
CA VAL A 81 -11.63 3.32 4.18
C VAL A 81 -11.49 4.53 5.11
N SER A 82 -10.79 5.59 4.71
CA SER A 82 -10.49 6.72 5.60
C SER A 82 -11.72 7.59 5.93
N CYS A 83 -12.65 7.68 4.99
CA CYS A 83 -13.88 8.48 5.08
C CYS A 83 -15.12 7.64 5.44
N HIS A 84 -14.94 6.37 5.80
CA HIS A 84 -16.06 5.47 6.10
C HIS A 84 -16.94 5.99 7.24
N ARG A 85 -18.27 5.83 7.10
CA ARG A 85 -19.26 6.31 8.09
C ARG A 85 -19.02 5.80 9.50
N PHE A 86 -18.49 4.58 9.65
CA PHE A 86 -18.16 3.97 10.95
C PHE A 86 -17.30 4.88 11.84
N TRP A 87 -16.44 5.73 11.26
CA TRP A 87 -15.59 6.61 12.05
C TRP A 87 -16.35 7.72 12.79
N SER A 88 -17.60 8.03 12.41
CA SER A 88 -18.43 8.95 13.20
C SER A 88 -18.95 8.30 14.48
N GLU A 89 -19.03 6.98 14.53
CA GLU A 89 -19.48 6.19 15.69
C GLU A 89 -18.35 5.93 16.69
N VAL A 90 -17.09 6.09 16.26
CA VAL A 90 -15.89 5.92 17.10
C VAL A 90 -15.48 7.26 17.71
N ALA A 91 -15.32 7.30 19.04
CA ALA A 91 -14.82 8.45 19.77
C ALA A 91 -13.46 8.91 19.23
N ALA A 92 -13.22 10.22 19.20
CA ALA A 92 -12.07 10.79 18.50
C ALA A 92 -10.73 10.25 19.01
N GLU A 93 -10.62 10.05 20.33
CA GLU A 93 -9.47 9.48 21.03
C GLU A 93 -9.18 8.02 20.66
N ASP A 94 -10.21 7.25 20.28
CA ASP A 94 -10.09 5.84 19.94
C ASP A 94 -9.82 5.58 18.45
N ARG A 95 -10.02 6.58 17.58
CA ARG A 95 -9.98 6.39 16.11
C ARG A 95 -8.64 5.88 15.61
N VAL A 96 -7.53 6.31 16.21
CA VAL A 96 -6.19 5.86 15.83
C VAL A 96 -5.98 4.38 16.18
N GLU A 97 -6.43 3.96 17.37
CA GLU A 97 -6.38 2.56 17.78
C GLU A 97 -7.27 1.70 16.86
N ALA A 98 -8.52 2.13 16.63
CA ALA A 98 -9.46 1.43 15.78
C ALA A 98 -8.92 1.26 14.34
N ARG A 99 -8.35 2.30 13.74
CA ARG A 99 -7.71 2.23 12.40
C ARG A 99 -6.50 1.30 12.38
N THR A 100 -5.72 1.27 13.46
CA THR A 100 -4.60 0.33 13.58
C THR A 100 -5.11 -1.11 13.60
N ARG A 101 -6.12 -1.40 14.43
CA ARG A 101 -6.72 -2.73 14.49
C ARG A 101 -7.35 -3.17 13.18
N LEU A 102 -8.03 -2.27 12.46
CA LEU A 102 -8.63 -2.56 11.15
C LEU A 102 -7.62 -3.16 10.17
N LYS A 103 -6.37 -2.66 10.15
CA LYS A 103 -5.30 -3.18 9.28
C LYS A 103 -4.91 -4.63 9.55
N HIS A 104 -5.21 -5.13 10.75
CA HIS A 104 -4.83 -6.46 11.22
C HIS A 104 -6.02 -7.41 11.34
N VAL A 105 -7.22 -7.00 10.91
CA VAL A 105 -8.44 -7.84 11.01
C VAL A 105 -8.33 -9.14 10.21
N HIS A 106 -7.49 -9.14 9.18
CA HIS A 106 -7.26 -10.28 8.30
C HIS A 106 -5.99 -11.06 8.63
N ASP A 107 -5.22 -10.61 9.61
CA ASP A 107 -4.03 -11.34 10.04
C ASP A 107 -4.48 -12.59 10.80
N THR A 108 -4.06 -13.76 10.35
CA THR A 108 -4.24 -15.00 11.12
C THR A 108 -3.55 -14.83 12.46
N PRO A 109 -4.22 -15.10 13.60
CA PRO A 109 -3.58 -15.02 14.89
C PRO A 109 -2.36 -15.96 14.93
N PRO A 110 -1.23 -15.53 15.54
CA PRO A 110 -0.03 -16.35 15.64
C PRO A 110 -0.33 -17.55 16.56
N GLY A 111 -0.79 -18.65 15.95
CA GLY A 111 -1.27 -19.84 16.65
C GLY A 111 -2.09 -20.82 15.81
N GLU A 112 -2.52 -20.44 14.60
CA GLU A 112 -3.32 -21.31 13.70
C GLU A 112 -2.61 -21.68 12.38
N ALA A 113 -1.33 -21.33 12.22
CA ALA A 113 -0.50 -21.87 11.14
C ALA A 113 0.18 -23.16 11.62
N ASP A 114 -0.52 -24.29 11.46
CA ASP A 114 0.00 -25.66 11.55
C ASP A 114 0.67 -26.09 10.23
#